data_AF-T1ETE7-F1
#
_entry.id   AF-T1ETE7-F1
#
_cell.length_a   1.000
_cell.length_b   1.000
_cell.length_c   1.000
_cell.angle_alpha   90.00
_cell.angle_beta   90.00
_cell.angle_gamma   90.00
#
_symmetry.space_group_name_H-M   'P 1'
#
loop_
_entity.id
_entity.type
_entity.pdbx_description
1 polymer ?
#
loop_
_entity_poly.entity_id
_entity_poly.type
_entity_poly.pdbx_seq_one_letter_code
_entity_poly.pdbx_strand_id
1 'polypeptide(L)'
;MRKNNLILYNLSESEGILKVNVDNLLKEIAGTDMEPDVIEVSRLGRKSDESKSRPTLVQLVGQTSKNLILANCYKLKNYKVYYKVIINHDLSKKDREINKKMLEDKKKEIGLREDNVGWTFRLKGKPGDFHVLAFKKQNL
;
A
#
# COMPACT_ATOMS: atom_id res chain seq x y z
N MET A 1 11.49 6.25 12.80
CA MET A 1 11.46 6.76 11.42
C MET A 1 10.62 5.83 10.53
N ARG A 2 9.31 6.08 10.37
CA ARG A 2 8.43 5.31 9.44
C ARG A 2 8.39 5.89 8.01
N LYS A 3 9.00 7.07 7.84
CA LYS A 3 8.88 7.92 6.66
C LYS A 3 9.30 7.18 5.38
N ASN A 4 10.34 6.36 5.44
CA ASN A 4 10.86 5.61 4.27
C ASN A 4 10.37 4.16 4.20
N ASN A 5 9.45 3.76 5.09
CA ASN A 5 8.98 2.39 5.17
C ASN A 5 7.76 2.14 4.28
N LEU A 6 7.68 0.93 3.74
CA LEU A 6 6.52 0.38 3.06
C LEU A 6 5.96 -0.81 3.85
N ILE A 7 4.65 -1.01 3.74
CA ILE A 7 3.99 -2.23 4.19
C ILE A 7 3.45 -2.95 2.97
N LEU A 8 3.85 -4.20 2.80
CA LEU A 8 3.36 -5.10 1.77
C LEU A 8 2.40 -6.09 2.43
N TYR A 9 1.15 -6.10 1.98
CA TYR A 9 0.15 -7.08 2.38
C TYR A 9 0.03 -8.16 1.32
N ASN A 10 -0.34 -9.38 1.74
CA ASN A 10 -0.57 -10.54 0.88
C ASN A 10 0.64 -11.00 0.05
N LEU A 11 1.86 -10.61 0.44
CA LEU A 11 3.06 -11.20 -0.13
C LEU A 11 3.23 -12.61 0.42
N SER A 12 3.21 -13.64 -0.45
CA SER A 12 3.34 -15.05 -0.07
C SER A 12 4.51 -15.28 0.89
N GLU A 13 4.31 -16.14 1.90
CA GLU A 13 5.36 -16.66 2.79
C GLU A 13 5.98 -17.97 2.26
N SER A 14 5.92 -18.20 0.95
CA SER A 14 6.52 -19.39 0.31
C SER A 14 8.01 -19.56 0.62
N GLU A 15 8.50 -20.79 0.43
CA GLU A 15 9.91 -21.12 0.54
C GLU A 15 10.78 -20.16 -0.29
N GLY A 16 11.83 -19.62 0.31
CA GLY A 16 12.72 -18.64 -0.29
C GLY A 16 13.13 -17.52 0.65
N ILE A 17 14.15 -16.76 0.24
CA ILE A 17 14.68 -15.64 1.01
C ILE A 17 13.74 -14.45 0.85
N LEU A 18 13.12 -14.01 1.95
CA LEU A 18 12.15 -12.91 1.97
C LEU A 18 12.68 -11.64 1.26
N LYS A 19 13.94 -11.28 1.51
CA LYS A 19 14.56 -10.11 0.88
C LYS A 19 14.61 -10.24 -0.65
N VAL A 20 15.00 -11.41 -1.17
CA VAL A 20 15.06 -11.67 -2.63
C VAL A 20 13.66 -11.54 -3.25
N ASN A 21 12.63 -12.09 -2.59
CA ASN A 21 11.26 -11.98 -3.07
C ASN A 21 10.75 -10.54 -3.11
N VAL A 22 11.13 -9.72 -2.11
CA VAL A 22 10.82 -8.28 -2.10
C VAL A 22 11.60 -7.56 -3.19
N ASP A 23 12.90 -7.81 -3.34
CA ASP A 23 13.73 -7.15 -4.35
C ASP A 23 13.19 -7.41 -5.77
N ASN A 24 12.83 -8.67 -6.08
CA ASN A 24 12.20 -9.03 -7.35
C ASN A 24 10.88 -8.28 -7.58
N LEU A 25 10.00 -8.27 -6.58
CA LEU A 25 8.73 -7.56 -6.65
C LEU A 25 8.92 -6.05 -6.90
N LEU A 26 9.90 -5.44 -6.23
CA LEU A 26 10.17 -4.01 -6.38
C LEU A 26 10.80 -3.67 -7.75
N LYS A 27 11.63 -4.56 -8.30
CA LYS A 27 12.18 -4.42 -9.67
C LYS A 27 11.08 -4.40 -10.72
N GLU A 28 10.07 -5.28 -10.60
CA GLU A 28 8.91 -5.29 -11.50
C GLU A 28 8.09 -3.98 -11.45
N ILE A 29 8.08 -3.31 -10.30
CA ILE A 29 7.38 -2.03 -10.14
C ILE A 29 8.18 -0.87 -10.75
N ALA A 30 9.48 -0.83 -10.46
CA ALA A 30 10.35 0.28 -10.84
C ALA A 30 10.60 0.32 -12.35
N GLY A 31 10.66 -0.84 -13.01
CA GLY A 31 11.09 -0.94 -14.40
C GLY A 31 12.63 -0.89 -14.48
N THR A 32 13.21 -2.04 -14.77
CA THR A 32 14.60 -2.45 -15.11
C THR A 32 15.87 -1.66 -14.73
N ASP A 33 15.86 -0.39 -14.31
CA ASP A 33 17.10 0.37 -14.08
C ASP A 33 17.26 0.94 -12.66
N MET A 34 16.32 0.66 -11.75
CA MET A 34 16.45 1.07 -10.35
C MET A 34 16.54 -0.16 -9.46
N GLU A 35 17.71 -0.38 -8.85
CA GLU A 35 17.79 -1.22 -7.67
C GLU A 35 17.18 -0.44 -6.50
N PRO A 36 16.08 -0.92 -5.91
CA PRO A 36 15.54 -0.28 -4.73
C PRO A 36 16.55 -0.45 -3.59
N ASP A 37 17.05 0.65 -3.05
CA ASP A 37 17.93 0.65 -1.89
C ASP A 37 17.17 0.18 -0.63
N VAL A 38 17.05 -1.13 -0.46
CA VAL A 38 16.39 -1.80 0.66
C VAL A 38 17.41 -2.00 1.78
N ILE A 39 17.15 -1.37 2.93
CA ILE A 39 17.95 -1.53 4.15
C ILE A 39 17.58 -2.83 4.87
N GLU A 40 16.29 -3.04 5.11
CA GLU A 40 15.80 -4.15 5.91
C GLU A 40 14.43 -4.62 5.39
N VAL A 41 14.19 -5.94 5.51
CA VAL A 41 12.91 -6.57 5.23
C VAL A 41 12.56 -7.53 6.36
N SER A 42 11.38 -7.39 6.95
CA SER A 42 10.93 -8.26 8.03
C SER A 42 9.42 -8.51 7.99
N ARG A 43 8.97 -9.66 8.50
CA ARG A 43 7.55 -9.96 8.68
C ARG A 43 7.05 -9.34 9.97
N LEU A 44 5.87 -8.73 9.92
CA LEU A 44 5.24 -8.12 11.07
C LEU A 44 4.37 -9.14 11.83
N GLY A 45 4.60 -9.21 13.14
CA GLY A 45 3.81 -10.03 14.05
C GLY A 45 4.15 -11.53 14.01
N ARG A 46 3.48 -12.27 14.90
CA ARG A 46 3.57 -13.73 14.97
C ARG A 46 2.63 -14.34 13.94
N LYS A 47 3.04 -15.47 13.36
CA LYS A 47 2.18 -16.26 12.49
C LYS A 47 1.11 -16.90 13.36
N SER A 48 -0.16 -16.61 13.08
CA SER A 48 -1.30 -17.16 13.83
C SER A 48 -2.25 -18.00 12.96
N ASP A 49 -2.12 -17.90 11.65
CA ASP A 49 -2.97 -18.55 10.65
C ASP A 49 -2.09 -18.90 9.45
N GLU A 50 -1.96 -20.19 9.16
CA GLU A 50 -1.13 -20.69 8.06
C GLU A 50 -1.64 -20.25 6.69
N SER A 51 -2.96 -20.02 6.55
CA SER A 51 -3.56 -19.58 5.30
C SER A 51 -3.32 -18.09 4.99
N LYS A 52 -2.93 -17.29 5.98
CA LYS A 52 -2.77 -15.83 5.82
C LYS A 52 -1.31 -15.41 5.89
N SER A 53 -0.85 -14.73 4.85
CA SER A 53 0.49 -14.15 4.85
C SER A 53 0.57 -12.95 5.80
N ARG A 54 1.60 -12.91 6.64
CA ARG A 54 1.90 -11.75 7.49
C ARG A 54 2.28 -10.54 6.63
N PRO A 55 1.92 -9.31 7.05
CA PRO A 55 2.43 -8.11 6.40
C PRO A 55 3.96 -8.07 6.45
N THR A 56 4.58 -7.59 5.38
CA THR A 56 6.03 -7.38 5.30
C THR A 56 6.33 -5.90 5.45
N LEU A 57 7.21 -5.56 6.39
CA LEU A 57 7.83 -4.24 6.50
C LEU A 57 9.06 -4.21 5.59
N VAL A 58 9.15 -3.16 4.77
CA VAL A 58 10.32 -2.89 3.93
C VAL A 58 10.83 -1.50 4.27
N GLN A 59 12.08 -1.41 4.73
CA GLN A 59 12.75 -0.15 5.01
C GLN A 59 13.64 0.23 3.83
N LEU A 60 13.40 1.41 3.26
CA LEU A 60 14.17 1.95 2.15
C LEU A 60 15.15 3.03 2.63
N VAL A 61 16.25 3.23 1.92
CA VAL A 61 17.22 4.31 2.19
C VAL A 61 16.55 5.67 2.04
N GLY A 62 15.82 5.89 0.95
CA GLY A 62 15.30 7.20 0.57
C GLY A 62 13.80 7.26 0.34
N GLN A 63 13.24 8.46 0.53
CA GLN A 63 11.86 8.77 0.18
C GLN A 63 11.61 8.68 -1.33
N THR A 64 12.62 8.94 -2.16
CA THR A 64 12.53 8.91 -3.63
C THR A 64 12.12 7.52 -4.13
N SER A 65 12.85 6.47 -3.74
CA SER A 65 12.53 5.09 -4.11
C SER A 65 11.15 4.68 -3.59
N LYS A 66 10.82 5.07 -2.35
CA LYS A 66 9.48 4.84 -1.77
C LYS A 66 8.37 5.44 -2.64
N ASN A 67 8.52 6.70 -3.04
CA ASN A 67 7.52 7.41 -3.83
C ASN A 67 7.38 6.80 -5.23
N LEU A 68 8.50 6.41 -5.86
CA LEU A 68 8.46 5.74 -7.16
C LEU A 68 7.72 4.40 -7.09
N ILE A 69 8.03 3.58 -6.08
CA ILE A 69 7.37 2.30 -5.85
C ILE A 69 5.86 2.50 -5.68
N LEU A 70 5.44 3.44 -4.83
CA LEU A 70 4.02 3.70 -4.59
C LEU A 70 3.31 4.29 -5.82
N ALA A 71 3.98 5.11 -6.62
CA ALA A 71 3.42 5.65 -7.86
C ALA A 71 3.18 4.56 -8.91
N ASN A 72 4.00 3.50 -8.91
CA ASN A 72 3.98 2.45 -9.92
C ASN A 72 3.36 1.12 -9.44
N CYS A 73 2.99 0.99 -8.16
CA CYS A 73 2.53 -0.29 -7.60
C CYS A 73 1.26 -0.85 -8.29
N TYR A 74 0.49 0.00 -8.99
CA TYR A 74 -0.64 -0.44 -9.81
C TYR A 74 -0.24 -1.41 -10.94
N LYS A 75 1.04 -1.42 -11.36
CA LYS A 75 1.59 -2.35 -12.37
C LYS A 75 1.56 -3.80 -11.89
N LEU A 76 1.59 -4.04 -10.57
CA LEU A 76 1.58 -5.40 -10.00
C LEU A 76 0.37 -6.24 -10.43
N LYS A 77 -0.75 -5.60 -10.79
CA LYS A 77 -1.93 -6.28 -11.31
C LYS A 77 -1.66 -7.08 -12.59
N ASN A 78 -0.60 -6.73 -13.34
CA ASN A 78 -0.21 -7.39 -14.58
C ASN A 78 0.59 -8.68 -14.32
N TYR A 79 1.02 -8.93 -13.08
CA TYR A 79 1.86 -10.07 -12.71
C TYR A 79 1.05 -11.08 -11.90
N LYS A 80 0.87 -12.30 -12.44
CA LYS A 80 0.06 -13.36 -11.79
C LYS A 80 0.52 -13.71 -10.37
N VAL A 81 1.79 -13.54 -10.04
CA VAL A 81 2.34 -13.85 -8.71
C VAL A 81 2.06 -12.71 -7.71
N TYR A 82 1.86 -11.48 -8.20
CA TYR A 82 1.76 -10.27 -7.36
C TYR A 82 0.41 -9.55 -7.44
N TYR A 83 -0.56 -10.01 -8.26
CA TYR A 83 -1.83 -9.31 -8.46
C TYR A 83 -2.66 -9.06 -7.17
N LYS A 84 -2.42 -9.84 -6.12
CA LYS A 84 -3.07 -9.68 -4.79
C LYS A 84 -2.24 -8.86 -3.80
N VAL A 85 -0.99 -8.55 -4.12
CA VAL A 85 -0.10 -7.79 -3.23
C VAL A 85 -0.55 -6.34 -3.17
N ILE A 86 -0.66 -5.81 -1.97
CA ILE A 86 -1.02 -4.41 -1.72
C ILE A 86 0.16 -3.73 -1.05
N ILE A 87 0.59 -2.60 -1.61
CA ILE A 87 1.70 -1.80 -1.08
C ILE A 87 1.15 -0.49 -0.55
N ASN A 88 1.47 -0.18 0.71
CA ASN A 88 1.05 1.05 1.37
C ASN A 88 2.19 1.72 2.14
N HIS A 89 1.97 2.98 2.52
CA HIS A 89 2.82 3.64 3.52
C HIS A 89 2.74 2.91 4.87
N ASP A 90 3.88 2.80 5.57
CA ASP A 90 3.90 2.51 7.00
C ASP A 90 3.41 3.73 7.79
N LEU A 91 2.18 3.66 8.27
CA LEU A 91 1.50 4.75 8.98
C LEU A 91 1.46 4.47 10.48
N SER A 92 1.62 5.52 11.27
CA SER A 92 1.37 5.41 12.71
C SER A 92 -0.11 5.10 12.98
N LYS A 93 -0.43 4.65 14.21
CA LYS A 93 -1.83 4.45 14.61
C LYS A 93 -2.64 5.75 14.46
N LYS A 94 -2.08 6.87 14.89
CA LYS A 94 -2.68 8.20 14.78
C LYS A 94 -2.96 8.59 13.33
N ASP A 95 -1.99 8.39 12.42
CA ASP A 95 -2.19 8.72 10.99
C ASP A 95 -3.28 7.84 10.35
N ARG A 96 -3.35 6.55 10.74
CA ARG A 96 -4.42 5.67 10.28
C ARG A 96 -5.80 6.12 10.76
N GLU A 97 -5.90 6.59 12.01
CA GLU A 97 -7.14 7.13 12.57
C GLU A 97 -7.56 8.42 11.87
N ILE A 98 -6.61 9.33 11.60
CA ILE A 98 -6.85 10.55 10.83
C ILE A 98 -7.37 10.19 9.42
N ASN A 99 -6.68 9.29 8.72
CA ASN A 99 -7.06 8.86 7.38
C ASN A 99 -8.46 8.22 7.35
N LYS A 100 -8.79 7.41 8.36
CA LYS A 100 -10.12 6.81 8.51
C LYS A 100 -11.19 7.89 8.71
N LYS A 101 -10.94 8.85 9.59
CA LYS A 101 -11.84 9.97 9.84
C LYS A 101 -12.09 10.79 8.57
N MET A 102 -11.06 11.10 7.79
CA MET A 102 -11.20 11.83 6.52
C MET A 102 -12.15 11.12 5.55
N LEU A 103 -12.04 9.78 5.43
CA LEU A 103 -12.94 8.99 4.57
C LEU A 103 -14.38 8.99 5.10
N GLU A 104 -14.57 8.87 6.41
CA GLU A 104 -15.90 8.90 7.05
C GLU A 104 -16.56 10.26 6.90
N ASP A 105 -15.82 11.35 7.13
CA ASP A 105 -16.33 12.72 7.00
C ASP A 105 -16.74 13.00 5.54
N LYS A 106 -15.94 12.56 4.55
CA LYS A 106 -16.32 12.73 3.14
C LYS A 106 -17.54 11.90 2.74
N LYS A 107 -17.69 10.70 3.29
CA LYS A 107 -18.89 9.86 3.09
C LYS A 107 -20.15 10.50 3.67
N LYS A 108 -20.04 11.11 4.85
CA LYS A 108 -21.14 11.86 5.49
C LYS A 108 -21.50 13.11 4.69
N GLU A 109 -20.50 13.88 4.24
CA GLU A 109 -20.70 15.09 3.42
C GLU A 109 -21.52 14.78 2.15
N ILE A 110 -21.19 13.68 1.46
CA ILE A 110 -21.96 13.24 0.28
C ILE A 110 -23.34 12.69 0.70
N GLY A 111 -23.41 11.89 1.77
CA GLY A 111 -24.66 11.32 2.29
C GLY A 111 -25.71 12.36 2.72
N LEU A 112 -25.29 13.58 3.05
CA LEU A 112 -26.20 14.70 3.32
C LEU A 112 -26.86 15.28 2.06
N ARG A 113 -26.28 15.02 0.87
CA ARG A 113 -26.75 15.57 -0.41
C ARG A 113 -27.42 14.50 -1.27
N GLU A 114 -26.87 13.29 -1.30
CA GLU A 114 -27.39 12.17 -2.08
C GLU A 114 -26.95 10.83 -1.47
N ASP A 115 -27.61 9.73 -1.89
CA ASP A 115 -27.20 8.39 -1.47
C ASP A 115 -25.75 8.08 -1.90
N ASN A 116 -24.94 7.62 -0.95
CA ASN A 116 -23.53 7.34 -1.16
C ASN A 116 -23.25 5.91 -1.65
N VAL A 117 -24.27 5.05 -1.80
CA VAL A 117 -24.12 3.66 -2.30
C VAL A 117 -23.48 3.61 -3.69
N GLY A 118 -23.81 4.58 -4.55
CA GLY A 118 -23.25 4.74 -5.89
C GLY A 118 -21.82 5.31 -5.95
N TRP A 119 -21.20 5.61 -4.80
CA TRP A 119 -19.91 6.31 -4.74
C TRP A 119 -18.74 5.39 -4.37
N THR A 120 -17.57 5.74 -4.87
CA THR A 120 -16.29 5.17 -4.46
C THR A 120 -15.42 6.27 -3.86
N PHE A 121 -14.76 5.94 -2.75
CA PHE A 121 -13.91 6.85 -1.99
C PHE A 121 -12.49 6.30 -1.97
N ARG A 122 -11.50 7.14 -2.29
CA ARG A 122 -10.08 6.76 -2.28
C ARG A 122 -9.27 7.83 -1.58
N LEU A 123 -8.40 7.40 -0.67
CA LEU A 123 -7.38 8.27 -0.11
C LEU A 123 -6.19 8.37 -1.07
N LYS A 124 -5.71 9.59 -1.31
CA LYS A 124 -4.56 9.90 -2.18
C LYS A 124 -3.62 10.88 -1.49
N GLY A 125 -2.38 10.93 -1.94
CA GLY A 125 -1.34 11.78 -1.36
C GLY A 125 -0.31 10.99 -0.57
N LYS A 126 0.36 11.69 0.36
CA LYS A 126 1.48 11.19 1.15
C LYS A 126 1.23 11.45 2.65
N PRO A 127 1.94 10.78 3.57
CA PRO A 127 1.82 11.05 5.00
C PRO A 127 1.96 12.54 5.32
N GLY A 128 0.96 13.09 6.02
CA GLY A 128 0.85 14.52 6.36
C GLY A 128 0.13 15.38 5.31
N ASP A 129 -0.19 14.83 4.14
CA ASP A 129 -0.77 15.55 3.00
C ASP A 129 -1.68 14.60 2.19
N PHE A 130 -2.58 13.91 2.91
CA PHE A 130 -3.58 13.06 2.31
C PHE A 130 -4.84 13.86 1.99
N HIS A 131 -5.56 13.45 0.95
CA HIS A 131 -6.88 13.97 0.60
C HIS A 131 -7.78 12.82 0.12
N VAL A 132 -9.10 13.01 0.24
CA VAL A 132 -10.09 12.03 -0.19
C VAL A 132 -10.65 12.43 -1.55
N LEU A 133 -10.53 11.52 -2.52
CA LEU A 133 -11.24 11.58 -3.78
C LEU A 133 -12.55 10.80 -3.65
N ALA A 134 -13.64 11.39 -4.15
CA ALA A 134 -14.92 10.73 -4.27
C ALA A 134 -15.37 10.79 -5.74
N PHE A 135 -15.82 9.67 -6.28
CA PHE A 135 -16.30 9.57 -7.66
C PHE A 135 -17.46 8.59 -7.74
N LYS A 136 -18.42 8.88 -8.61
CA LYS A 136 -19.54 7.97 -8.89
C LYS A 136 -19.03 6.72 -9.60
N LYS A 137 -19.54 5.56 -9.20
CA LYS A 137 -19.32 4.29 -9.91
C LYS A 137 -19.87 4.49 -11.32
N GLN A 138 -19.03 4.40 -12.33
CA GLN A 138 -19.50 4.27 -13.70
C GLN A 138 -20.03 2.84 -13.83
N ASN A 139 -21.27 2.70 -14.33
CA ASN A 139 -21.75 1.42 -14.81
C ASN A 139 -20.86 1.05 -16.00
N LEU A 140 -19.95 0.10 -15.80
CA LEU A 140 -19.25 -0.61 -16.87
C LEU A 140 -20.15 -1.74 -17.36
#